data_AF-A0A5E4IVB0-F1
#
_entry.id   AF-A0A5E4IVB0-F1
#
_cell.length_a   1.000
_cell.length_b   1.000
_cell.length_c   1.000
_cell.angle_alpha   90.00
_cell.angle_beta   90.00
_cell.angle_gamma   90.00
#
_symmetry.space_group_name_H-M   'P 1'
#
loop_
_entity.id
_entity.type
_entity.pdbx_description
1 polymer ?
#
loop_
_entity_poly.entity_id
_entity_poly.type
_entity_poly.pdbx_seq_one_letter_code
_entity_poly.pdbx_strand_id
1 'polypeptide(L)'
;MVIYLCTSFAKLKNNCTGPRYNFLKGIPFEIQIRTLTMDAWANISHFLDYKNDADIPKELKRDFYALSGLFYVADIHFEMFFKSRKEVAKRLETSDFLPTQEINMDSLKVFLGKRFPDRSHSDPGMISVLVGELLRNGYTSIGKLENALDISREASIALEKESEVDLADVGVVRVSLDLYDENWRKSREGGWNKRLANKYRKLFLIDKSKASSK
;
A
#
# COMPACT_ATOMS: atom_id res chain seq x y z
N MET A 1 16.01 -23.19 21.36
CA MET A 1 15.79 -21.73 21.33
C MET A 1 14.34 -21.49 20.99
N VAL A 2 13.51 -21.18 21.98
CA VAL A 2 12.05 -21.06 21.79
C VAL A 2 11.77 -19.63 21.36
N ILE A 3 11.54 -19.45 20.07
CA ILE A 3 11.03 -18.20 19.53
C ILE A 3 9.60 -18.05 20.08
N TYR A 4 9.32 -16.95 20.78
CA TYR A 4 8.13 -16.72 21.61
C TYR A 4 6.83 -17.26 20.99
N LEU A 5 6.35 -18.40 21.49
CA LEU A 5 5.01 -18.92 21.19
C LEU A 5 4.03 -18.32 22.20
N CYS A 6 3.03 -17.59 21.73
CA CYS A 6 1.84 -17.37 22.53
C CYS A 6 0.92 -18.59 22.36
N THR A 7 1.08 -19.56 23.24
CA THR A 7 0.25 -20.76 23.30
C THR A 7 -0.91 -20.51 24.25
N SER A 8 -2.14 -20.67 23.75
CA SER A 8 -3.34 -20.67 24.58
C SER A 8 -4.12 -21.94 24.39
N PHE A 9 -4.53 -22.56 25.49
CA PHE A 9 -5.45 -23.71 25.45
C PHE A 9 -6.89 -23.19 25.52
N ALA A 10 -7.72 -23.66 24.60
CA ALA A 10 -9.12 -23.27 24.50
C ALA A 10 -10.03 -24.51 24.40
N LYS A 11 -11.32 -24.29 24.65
CA LYS A 11 -12.39 -25.27 24.45
C LYS A 11 -13.52 -24.61 23.66
N LEU A 12 -14.24 -25.41 22.88
CA LEU A 12 -15.44 -24.92 22.19
C LEU A 12 -16.48 -24.45 23.21
N LYS A 13 -17.14 -23.33 22.91
CA LYS A 13 -18.22 -22.81 23.75
C LYS A 13 -19.43 -23.76 23.70
N ASN A 14 -20.18 -23.81 24.81
CA ASN A 14 -21.32 -24.73 24.94
C ASN A 14 -22.45 -24.50 23.91
N ASN A 15 -22.53 -23.28 23.35
CA ASN A 15 -23.49 -22.88 22.33
C ASN A 15 -23.10 -23.31 20.90
N CYS A 16 -21.89 -23.84 20.67
CA CYS A 16 -21.53 -24.50 19.42
C CYS A 16 -22.19 -25.89 19.38
N THR A 17 -23.36 -26.00 18.74
CA THR A 17 -24.17 -27.24 18.68
C THR A 17 -24.31 -27.74 17.24
N GLY A 18 -24.49 -29.05 17.09
CA GLY A 18 -24.74 -29.71 15.81
C GLY A 18 -24.01 -31.06 15.70
N PRO A 19 -24.43 -31.95 14.81
CA PRO A 19 -23.84 -33.30 14.67
C PRO A 19 -22.32 -33.28 14.47
N ARG A 20 -21.78 -32.22 13.83
CA ARG A 20 -20.33 -32.02 13.60
C ARG A 20 -19.55 -31.50 14.82
N TYR A 21 -20.20 -30.91 15.81
CA TYR A 21 -19.53 -30.25 16.95
C TYR A 21 -19.76 -30.96 18.27
N ASN A 22 -20.80 -31.80 18.37
CA ASN A 22 -21.16 -32.49 19.61
C ASN A 22 -20.02 -33.37 20.15
N PHE A 23 -19.22 -33.99 19.28
CA PHE A 23 -18.07 -34.82 19.67
C PHE A 23 -16.80 -34.01 19.99
N LEU A 24 -16.75 -32.72 19.66
CA LEU A 24 -15.61 -31.84 19.94
C LEU A 24 -15.80 -31.06 21.26
N LYS A 25 -16.99 -31.11 21.87
CA LYS A 25 -17.28 -30.44 23.14
C LYS A 25 -16.40 -30.99 24.25
N GLY A 26 -15.84 -30.09 25.05
CA GLY A 26 -14.99 -30.44 26.19
C GLY A 26 -13.56 -30.85 25.84
N ILE A 27 -13.25 -31.12 24.55
CA ILE A 27 -11.90 -31.41 24.07
C ILE A 27 -11.08 -30.11 24.09
N PRO A 28 -9.97 -30.05 24.83
CA PRO A 28 -9.06 -28.92 24.78
C PRO A 28 -8.30 -28.93 23.44
N PHE A 29 -8.11 -27.75 22.86
CA PHE A 29 -7.26 -27.56 21.69
C PHE A 29 -6.30 -26.39 21.93
N GLU A 30 -5.18 -26.40 21.22
CA GLU A 30 -4.17 -25.35 21.28
C GLU A 30 -4.39 -24.33 20.16
N ILE A 31 -4.35 -23.05 20.53
CA ILE A 31 -4.26 -21.93 19.57
C ILE A 31 -2.84 -21.40 19.66
N GLN A 32 -2.15 -21.44 18.52
CA GLN A 32 -0.81 -20.87 18.36
C GLN A 32 -0.88 -19.67 17.43
N ILE A 33 -0.30 -18.55 17.87
CA ILE A 33 -0.12 -17.36 17.05
C ILE A 33 1.36 -17.25 16.74
N ARG A 34 1.71 -17.25 15.45
CA ARG A 34 3.09 -17.24 14.96
C ARG A 34 3.25 -16.21 13.84
N THR A 35 4.42 -15.59 13.76
CA THR A 35 4.81 -14.86 12.55
C THR A 35 5.20 -15.85 11.45
N LEU A 36 5.27 -15.37 10.20
CA LEU A 36 5.67 -16.20 9.06
C LEU A 36 7.07 -16.80 9.25
N THR A 37 7.99 -16.03 9.84
CA THR A 37 9.38 -16.45 10.10
C THR A 37 9.43 -17.53 11.19
N MET A 38 8.61 -17.41 12.24
CA MET A 38 8.45 -18.44 13.27
C MET A 38 7.92 -19.74 12.70
N ASP A 39 6.89 -19.67 11.84
CA ASP A 39 6.31 -20.86 11.21
C ASP A 39 7.29 -21.52 10.22
N ALA A 40 7.97 -20.72 9.40
CA ALA A 40 9.01 -21.21 8.49
C ALA A 40 10.14 -21.89 9.28
N TRP A 41 10.64 -21.27 10.35
CA TRP A 41 11.65 -21.88 11.20
C TRP A 41 11.15 -23.17 11.85
N ALA A 42 9.94 -23.20 12.41
CA ALA A 42 9.39 -24.40 13.03
C ALA A 42 9.29 -25.58 12.06
N ASN A 43 8.86 -25.32 10.82
CA ASN A 43 8.82 -26.33 9.77
C ASN A 43 10.23 -26.80 9.41
N ILE A 44 11.14 -25.88 9.11
CA ILE A 44 12.54 -26.19 8.73
C ILE A 44 13.25 -26.95 9.86
N SER A 45 13.12 -26.48 11.10
CA SER A 45 13.72 -27.13 12.25
C SER A 45 13.16 -28.54 12.41
N HIS A 46 11.86 -28.76 12.24
CA HIS A 46 11.29 -30.10 12.31
C HIS A 46 11.79 -31.04 11.19
N PHE A 47 12.14 -30.52 10.02
CA PHE A 47 12.76 -31.32 8.95
C PHE A 47 14.25 -31.60 9.20
N LEU A 48 14.98 -30.65 9.80
CA LEU A 48 16.42 -30.77 10.07
C LEU A 48 16.71 -31.54 11.37
N ASP A 49 15.85 -31.38 12.36
CA ASP A 49 15.86 -32.05 13.66
C ASP A 49 15.13 -33.40 13.49
N TYR A 50 15.81 -34.35 12.86
CA TYR A 50 15.33 -35.72 12.74
C TYR A 50 15.07 -36.29 14.14
N LYS A 51 13.82 -36.27 14.62
CA LYS A 51 13.24 -36.93 15.81
C LYS A 51 13.95 -36.83 17.18
N ASN A 52 15.22 -36.44 17.31
CA ASN A 52 15.96 -36.27 18.56
C ASN A 52 17.09 -35.24 18.41
N ASP A 53 17.27 -34.38 19.42
CA ASP A 53 18.41 -33.45 19.60
C ASP A 53 19.81 -34.12 19.53
N ALA A 54 19.87 -35.44 19.64
CA ALA A 54 21.07 -36.26 19.53
C ALA A 54 21.52 -36.51 18.07
N ASP A 55 20.63 -36.31 17.10
CA ASP A 55 20.84 -36.70 15.70
C ASP A 55 21.53 -35.60 14.88
N ILE A 56 21.62 -34.37 15.41
CA ILE A 56 22.40 -33.30 14.79
C ILE A 56 23.88 -33.45 15.18
N PRO A 57 24.79 -33.65 14.21
CA PRO A 57 26.24 -33.67 14.46
C PRO A 57 26.66 -32.42 15.24
N LYS A 58 27.53 -32.59 16.24
CA LYS A 58 28.00 -31.47 17.10
C LYS A 58 28.53 -30.28 16.28
N GLU A 59 29.14 -30.57 15.14
CA GLU A 59 29.67 -29.58 14.19
C GLU A 59 28.58 -28.71 13.57
N LEU A 60 27.39 -29.27 13.30
CA LEU A 60 26.26 -28.56 12.68
C LEU A 60 25.36 -27.83 13.68
N LYS A 61 25.44 -28.17 14.97
CA LYS A 61 24.63 -27.50 16.01
C LYS A 61 24.86 -26.00 16.05
N ARG A 62 26.10 -25.56 15.83
CA ARG A 62 26.44 -24.12 15.81
C ARG A 62 25.68 -23.39 14.71
N ASP A 63 25.72 -23.95 13.50
CA ASP A 63 25.08 -23.33 12.33
C ASP A 63 23.55 -23.41 12.42
N PHE A 64 23.01 -24.50 12.98
CA PHE A 64 21.59 -24.63 13.28
C PHE A 64 21.08 -23.51 14.21
N TYR A 65 21.79 -23.24 15.31
CA TYR A 65 21.43 -22.13 16.19
C TYR A 65 21.64 -20.77 15.52
N ALA A 66 22.68 -20.61 14.69
CA ALA A 66 22.88 -19.38 13.93
C ALA A 66 21.71 -19.09 12.98
N LEU A 67 21.19 -20.11 12.28
CA LEU A 67 20.00 -19.98 11.44
C LEU A 67 18.78 -19.54 12.25
N SER A 68 18.54 -20.16 13.40
CA SER A 68 17.44 -19.75 14.29
C SER A 68 17.56 -18.28 14.73
N GLY A 69 18.80 -17.80 14.94
CA GLY A 69 19.09 -16.41 15.25
C GLY A 69 18.80 -15.48 14.08
N LEU A 70 19.08 -15.90 12.85
CA LEU A 70 18.78 -15.14 11.63
C LEU A 70 17.26 -14.95 11.44
N PHE A 71 16.46 -15.99 11.69
CA PHE A 71 15.00 -15.89 11.64
C PHE A 71 14.47 -14.90 12.68
N TYR A 72 15.01 -14.92 13.89
CA TYR A 72 14.66 -13.96 14.93
C TYR A 72 15.00 -12.51 14.52
N VAL A 73 16.20 -12.28 14.00
CA VAL A 73 16.64 -10.96 13.52
C VAL A 73 15.74 -10.48 12.37
N ALA A 74 15.41 -11.36 11.42
CA ALA A 74 14.51 -11.03 10.33
C ALA A 74 13.12 -10.60 10.85
N ASP A 75 12.56 -11.33 11.81
CA ASP A 75 11.25 -11.02 12.40
C ASP A 75 11.23 -9.63 13.06
N ILE A 76 12.26 -9.30 13.84
CA ILE A 76 12.43 -7.97 14.44
C ILE A 76 12.47 -6.90 13.36
N HIS A 77 13.25 -7.09 12.31
CA HIS A 77 13.37 -6.10 11.25
C HIS A 77 12.06 -5.89 10.49
N PHE A 78 11.28 -6.95 10.25
CA PHE A 78 9.94 -6.81 9.66
C PHE A 78 8.99 -6.02 10.57
N GLU A 79 9.00 -6.30 11.87
CA GLU A 79 8.18 -5.56 12.84
C GLU A 79 8.58 -4.08 12.90
N MET A 80 9.89 -3.79 12.97
CA MET A 80 10.42 -2.43 12.94
C MET A 80 9.98 -1.69 11.68
N PHE A 81 10.16 -2.31 10.51
CA PHE A 81 9.77 -1.72 9.23
C PHE A 81 8.28 -1.38 9.19
N PHE A 82 7.43 -2.31 9.65
CA PHE A 82 5.98 -2.09 9.70
C PHE A 82 5.61 -0.93 10.65
N LYS A 83 6.21 -0.86 11.84
CA LYS A 83 5.99 0.23 12.80
C LYS A 83 6.44 1.57 12.22
N SER A 84 7.65 1.63 11.65
CA SER A 84 8.18 2.85 11.05
C SER A 84 7.30 3.35 9.90
N ARG A 85 6.80 2.47 9.01
CA ARG A 85 5.86 2.86 7.96
C ARG A 85 4.57 3.46 8.53
N LYS A 86 4.01 2.84 9.57
CA LYS A 86 2.80 3.34 10.23
C LYS A 86 3.01 4.70 10.89
N GLU A 87 4.18 4.92 11.50
CA GLU A 87 4.53 6.21 12.10
C GLU A 87 4.69 7.32 11.05
N VAL A 88 5.33 7.00 9.91
CA VAL A 88 5.46 7.94 8.78
C VAL A 88 4.08 8.31 8.25
N ALA A 89 3.22 7.32 7.99
CA ALA A 89 1.85 7.59 7.52
C ALA A 89 1.08 8.49 8.50
N LYS A 90 1.15 8.20 9.81
CA LYS A 90 0.51 9.02 10.85
C LYS A 90 1.08 10.44 10.89
N ARG A 91 2.39 10.62 10.68
CA ARG A 91 3.00 11.95 10.62
C ARG A 91 2.50 12.74 9.42
N LEU A 92 2.37 12.09 8.26
CA LEU A 92 1.86 12.73 7.05
C LEU A 92 0.37 13.10 7.18
N GLU A 93 -0.40 12.40 8.01
CA GLU A 93 -1.79 12.77 8.31
C GLU A 93 -1.87 14.08 9.11
N THR A 94 -0.94 14.33 10.03
CA THR A 94 -0.99 15.51 10.92
C THR A 94 -0.19 16.71 10.44
N SER A 95 0.75 16.53 9.50
CA SER A 95 1.61 17.59 8.98
C SER A 95 1.44 17.81 7.48
N ASP A 96 1.82 18.99 7.00
CA ASP A 96 1.82 19.31 5.58
C ASP A 96 2.95 18.58 4.85
N PHE A 97 2.72 18.30 3.57
CA PHE A 97 3.72 17.67 2.73
C PHE A 97 4.86 18.65 2.43
N LEU A 98 6.11 18.18 2.58
CA LEU A 98 7.24 18.90 2.00
C LEU A 98 7.14 18.82 0.47
N PRO A 99 7.48 19.88 -0.29
CA PRO A 99 7.48 19.83 -1.75
C PRO A 99 8.38 18.73 -2.33
N THR A 100 9.42 18.35 -1.58
CA THR A 100 10.37 17.28 -1.89
C THR A 100 9.93 15.90 -1.41
N GLN A 101 8.79 15.78 -0.71
CA GLN A 101 8.31 14.49 -0.20
C GLN A 101 8.11 13.51 -1.35
N GLU A 102 8.78 12.36 -1.29
CA GLU A 102 8.72 11.36 -2.35
C GLU A 102 7.33 10.74 -2.50
N ILE A 103 6.95 10.46 -3.75
CA ILE A 103 5.74 9.72 -4.08
C ILE A 103 5.97 8.23 -3.85
N ASN A 104 5.18 7.67 -2.94
CA ASN A 104 5.05 6.24 -2.71
C ASN A 104 3.60 5.92 -2.32
N MET A 105 3.31 4.66 -2.04
CA MET A 105 1.95 4.23 -1.73
C MET A 105 1.36 4.96 -0.51
N ASP A 106 2.15 5.15 0.56
CA ASP A 106 1.69 5.74 1.80
C ASP A 106 1.51 7.26 1.64
N SER A 107 2.51 7.95 1.08
CA SER A 107 2.45 9.39 0.86
C SER A 107 1.36 9.80 -0.11
N LEU A 108 1.18 9.04 -1.20
CA LEU A 108 0.13 9.31 -2.17
C LEU A 108 -1.25 9.05 -1.58
N LYS A 109 -1.45 7.96 -0.84
CA LYS A 109 -2.73 7.66 -0.19
C LYS A 109 -3.14 8.78 0.77
N VAL A 110 -2.22 9.23 1.63
CA VAL A 110 -2.50 10.34 2.56
C VAL A 110 -2.74 11.64 1.81
N PHE A 111 -1.98 11.91 0.75
CA PHE A 111 -2.16 13.11 -0.08
C PHE A 111 -3.55 13.14 -0.73
N LEU A 112 -3.99 12.05 -1.34
CA LEU A 112 -5.32 11.95 -1.96
C LEU A 112 -6.44 12.14 -0.92
N GLY A 113 -6.31 11.53 0.26
CA GLY A 113 -7.24 11.70 1.37
C GLY A 113 -7.37 13.15 1.83
N LYS A 114 -6.25 13.88 1.94
CA LYS A 114 -6.25 15.30 2.30
C LYS A 114 -6.75 16.21 1.18
N ARG A 115 -6.36 15.93 -0.06
CA ARG A 115 -6.65 16.79 -1.21
C ARG A 115 -8.11 16.67 -1.66
N PHE A 116 -8.69 15.48 -1.51
CA PHE A 116 -10.01 15.13 -2.02
C PHE A 116 -10.87 14.43 -0.95
N PRO A 117 -11.12 15.08 0.21
CA PRO A 117 -11.82 14.42 1.33
C PRO A 117 -13.27 14.03 1.01
N ASP A 118 -13.91 14.75 0.10
CA ASP A 118 -15.31 14.53 -0.27
C ASP A 118 -15.48 13.52 -1.42
N ARG A 119 -14.39 12.94 -1.93
CA ARG A 119 -14.42 12.03 -3.09
C ARG A 119 -14.37 10.57 -2.66
N SER A 120 -14.85 9.70 -3.55
CA SER A 120 -14.62 8.26 -3.42
C SER A 120 -13.12 7.97 -3.49
N HIS A 121 -12.62 7.26 -2.47
CA HIS A 121 -11.22 6.87 -2.37
C HIS A 121 -10.98 5.51 -3.01
N SER A 122 -10.06 5.48 -3.97
CA SER A 122 -9.72 4.26 -4.71
C SER A 122 -9.03 3.23 -3.81
N ASP A 123 -9.16 1.95 -4.16
CA ASP A 123 -8.53 0.87 -3.41
C ASP A 123 -6.99 0.90 -3.50
N PRO A 124 -6.28 0.23 -2.57
CA PRO A 124 -4.81 0.23 -2.55
C PRO A 124 -4.16 -0.25 -3.86
N GLY A 125 -4.80 -1.15 -4.60
CA GLY A 125 -4.33 -1.64 -5.90
C GLY A 125 -4.31 -0.52 -6.94
N MET A 126 -5.39 0.25 -7.05
CA MET A 126 -5.47 1.40 -7.96
C MET A 126 -4.48 2.51 -7.59
N ILE A 127 -4.29 2.78 -6.30
CA ILE A 127 -3.26 3.73 -5.83
C ILE A 127 -1.86 3.24 -6.23
N SER A 128 -1.57 1.95 -6.07
CA SER A 128 -0.29 1.36 -6.49
C SER A 128 -0.02 1.53 -7.98
N VAL A 129 -1.04 1.28 -8.81
CA VAL A 129 -0.96 1.51 -10.26
C VAL A 129 -0.66 2.98 -10.56
N LEU A 130 -1.36 3.90 -9.89
CA LEU A 130 -1.14 5.35 -10.05
C LEU A 130 0.29 5.76 -9.64
N VAL A 131 0.84 5.23 -8.54
CA VAL A 131 2.25 5.46 -8.16
C VAL A 131 3.18 5.06 -9.31
N GLY A 132 2.96 3.89 -9.90
CA GLY A 132 3.76 3.44 -11.04
C GLY A 132 3.64 4.35 -12.26
N GLU A 133 2.43 4.85 -12.56
CA GLU A 133 2.21 5.81 -13.65
C GLU A 133 2.93 7.13 -13.39
N LEU A 134 2.84 7.67 -12.17
CA LEU A 134 3.47 8.92 -11.73
C LEU A 134 4.99 8.85 -11.88
N LEU A 135 5.60 7.80 -11.33
CA LEU A 135 7.06 7.64 -11.35
C LEU A 135 7.58 7.46 -12.78
N ARG A 136 6.90 6.66 -13.62
CA ARG A 136 7.29 6.47 -15.04
C ARG A 136 7.26 7.78 -15.84
N ASN A 137 6.40 8.72 -15.47
CA ASN A 137 6.28 10.02 -16.11
C ASN A 137 7.05 11.14 -15.36
N GLY A 138 7.94 10.77 -14.44
CA GLY A 138 8.84 11.70 -13.77
C GLY A 138 8.21 12.52 -12.65
N TYR A 139 7.04 12.14 -12.15
CA TYR A 139 6.47 12.68 -10.91
C TYR A 139 7.06 11.94 -9.73
N THR A 140 8.19 12.43 -9.21
CA THR A 140 8.92 11.81 -8.10
C THR A 140 8.58 12.39 -6.73
N SER A 141 8.06 13.63 -6.68
CA SER A 141 7.67 14.29 -5.42
C SER A 141 6.23 14.79 -5.41
N ILE A 142 5.64 14.84 -4.22
CA ILE A 142 4.27 15.32 -3.97
C ILE A 142 4.11 16.76 -4.45
N GLY A 143 5.09 17.64 -4.20
CA GLY A 143 5.00 19.04 -4.65
C GLY A 143 4.93 19.19 -6.17
N LYS A 144 5.63 18.32 -6.93
CA LYS A 144 5.54 18.32 -8.41
C LYS A 144 4.14 17.90 -8.88
N LEU A 145 3.55 16.89 -8.23
CA LEU A 145 2.19 16.45 -8.51
C LEU A 145 1.18 17.55 -8.14
N GLU A 146 1.27 18.09 -6.93
CA GLU A 146 0.38 19.12 -6.41
C GLU A 146 0.34 20.34 -7.34
N ASN A 147 1.49 20.86 -7.75
CA ASN A 147 1.56 21.97 -8.71
C ASN A 147 0.86 21.65 -10.04
N ALA A 148 1.02 20.43 -10.56
CA ALA A 148 0.33 20.02 -11.79
C ALA A 148 -1.20 19.95 -11.59
N LEU A 149 -1.66 19.47 -10.44
CA LEU A 149 -3.08 19.43 -10.09
C LEU A 149 -3.66 20.83 -9.89
N ASP A 150 -2.92 21.74 -9.26
CA ASP A 150 -3.38 23.10 -9.00
C ASP A 150 -3.52 23.89 -10.30
N ILE A 151 -2.52 23.80 -11.18
CA ILE A 151 -2.58 24.46 -12.49
C ILE A 151 -3.76 23.92 -13.32
N SER A 152 -4.03 22.62 -13.28
CA SER A 152 -5.09 22.00 -14.08
C SER A 152 -6.47 21.98 -13.42
N ARG A 153 -6.60 22.50 -12.19
CA ARG A 153 -7.79 22.37 -11.34
C ARG A 153 -9.07 22.87 -11.99
N GLU A 154 -9.06 24.10 -12.51
CA GLU A 154 -10.27 24.71 -13.10
C GLU A 154 -10.72 23.94 -14.34
N ALA A 155 -9.76 23.58 -15.20
CA ALA A 155 -10.03 22.82 -16.41
C ALA A 155 -10.53 21.40 -16.10
N SER A 156 -9.99 20.73 -15.07
CA SER A 156 -10.45 19.39 -14.67
C SER A 156 -11.87 19.43 -14.09
N ILE A 157 -12.20 20.43 -13.26
CA ILE A 157 -13.55 20.59 -12.70
C ILE A 157 -14.58 20.88 -13.80
N ALA A 158 -14.23 21.75 -14.74
CA ALA A 158 -15.13 22.08 -15.85
C ALA A 158 -15.36 20.87 -16.76
N LEU A 159 -14.32 20.09 -17.04
CA LEU A 159 -14.39 18.85 -17.81
C LEU A 159 -15.28 17.80 -17.12
N GLU A 160 -15.09 17.61 -15.82
CA GLU A 160 -15.88 16.67 -15.01
C GLU A 160 -17.37 17.04 -15.05
N LYS A 161 -17.67 18.33 -14.86
CA LYS A 161 -19.04 18.86 -14.91
C LYS A 161 -19.70 18.69 -16.29
N GLU A 162 -18.99 18.98 -17.39
CA GLU A 162 -19.54 18.81 -18.76
C GLU A 162 -19.73 17.33 -19.11
N SER A 163 -19.00 16.44 -18.47
CA SER A 163 -19.13 14.99 -18.71
C SER A 163 -20.20 14.32 -17.84
N GLU A 164 -20.73 15.01 -16.84
CA GLU A 164 -21.69 14.47 -15.87
C GLU A 164 -21.21 13.19 -15.17
N VAL A 165 -19.90 13.09 -14.91
CA VAL A 165 -19.28 11.93 -14.23
C VAL A 165 -18.65 12.39 -12.93
N ASP A 166 -18.91 11.66 -11.86
CA ASP A 166 -18.25 11.85 -10.58
C ASP A 166 -16.96 11.03 -10.53
N LEU A 167 -15.80 11.70 -10.52
CA LEU A 167 -14.50 11.05 -10.55
C LEU A 167 -14.03 10.73 -9.12
N ALA A 168 -13.60 9.49 -8.91
CA ALA A 168 -12.79 9.13 -7.75
C ALA A 168 -11.44 9.86 -7.74
N ASP A 169 -10.79 9.91 -6.59
CA ASP A 169 -9.50 10.60 -6.37
C ASP A 169 -8.41 10.29 -7.42
N VAL A 170 -8.18 9.02 -7.73
CA VAL A 170 -7.23 8.57 -8.77
C VAL A 170 -7.67 9.05 -10.16
N GLY A 171 -8.97 9.06 -10.42
CA GLY A 171 -9.55 9.55 -11.68
C GLY A 171 -9.26 11.03 -11.89
N VAL A 172 -9.44 11.84 -10.85
CA VAL A 172 -9.12 13.28 -10.88
C VAL A 172 -7.66 13.49 -11.23
N VAL A 173 -6.74 12.81 -10.53
CA VAL A 173 -5.30 12.95 -10.81
C VAL A 173 -4.99 12.62 -12.26
N ARG A 174 -5.50 11.50 -12.76
CA ARG A 174 -5.29 11.06 -14.15
C ARG A 174 -5.79 12.08 -15.16
N VAL A 175 -6.98 12.63 -14.95
CA VAL A 175 -7.61 13.62 -15.84
C VAL A 175 -6.86 14.96 -15.79
N SER A 176 -6.53 15.44 -14.58
CA SER A 176 -5.72 16.65 -14.38
C SER A 176 -4.39 16.56 -15.11
N LEU A 177 -3.70 15.41 -15.00
CA LEU A 177 -2.43 15.19 -15.68
C LEU A 177 -2.58 15.00 -17.20
N ASP A 178 -3.70 14.48 -17.71
CA ASP A 178 -3.97 14.44 -19.16
C ASP A 178 -4.08 15.83 -19.78
N LEU A 179 -4.60 16.80 -19.00
CA LEU A 179 -4.73 18.20 -19.41
C LEU A 179 -3.38 18.93 -19.30
N TYR A 180 -2.61 18.64 -18.25
CA TYR A 180 -1.38 19.34 -17.91
C TYR A 180 -0.15 18.84 -18.69
N ASP A 181 0.07 17.53 -18.75
CA ASP A 181 1.31 16.91 -19.25
C ASP A 181 1.07 16.07 -20.51
N GLU A 182 1.80 16.39 -21.57
CA GLU A 182 1.73 15.67 -22.84
C GLU A 182 2.37 14.27 -22.79
N ASN A 183 3.46 14.11 -22.04
CA ASN A 183 4.14 12.83 -21.91
C ASN A 183 3.27 11.85 -21.12
N TRP A 184 2.68 12.32 -20.01
CA TRP A 184 1.67 11.59 -19.25
C TRP A 184 0.55 11.06 -20.16
N ARG A 185 -0.07 11.95 -20.93
CA ARG A 185 -1.18 11.61 -21.81
C ARG A 185 -0.77 10.61 -22.90
N LYS A 186 0.42 10.76 -23.49
CA LYS A 186 0.93 9.81 -24.50
C LYS A 186 1.18 8.44 -23.89
N SER A 187 1.63 8.38 -22.63
CA SER A 187 1.87 7.11 -21.93
C SER A 187 0.58 6.35 -21.61
N ARG A 188 -0.58 7.03 -21.58
CA ARG A 188 -1.90 6.43 -21.36
C ARG A 188 -2.66 6.25 -22.67
N GLU A 189 -2.46 5.12 -23.33
CA GLU A 189 -3.35 4.67 -24.40
C GLU A 189 -4.77 4.43 -23.82
N GLY A 190 -5.75 5.25 -24.22
CA GLY A 190 -7.15 5.07 -23.81
C GLY A 190 -7.71 6.11 -22.84
N GLY A 191 -7.14 7.33 -22.80
CA GLY A 191 -7.68 8.45 -22.01
C GLY A 191 -9.20 8.61 -22.12
N TRP A 192 -9.85 8.76 -20.97
CA TRP A 192 -11.28 8.97 -20.85
C TRP A 192 -11.70 10.20 -21.67
N ASN A 193 -12.70 10.02 -22.54
CA ASN A 193 -13.30 11.01 -23.42
C ASN A 193 -12.30 11.95 -24.15
N LYS A 194 -11.45 11.38 -25.03
CA LYS A 194 -10.42 12.10 -25.82
C LYS A 194 -10.90 13.39 -26.49
N ARG A 195 -12.15 13.43 -27.00
CA ARG A 195 -12.70 14.63 -27.66
C ARG A 195 -12.87 15.80 -26.69
N LEU A 196 -13.45 15.53 -25.52
CA LEU A 196 -13.73 16.55 -24.53
C LEU A 196 -12.47 17.00 -23.80
N ALA A 197 -11.56 16.08 -23.49
CA ALA A 197 -10.23 16.42 -22.98
C ALA A 197 -9.46 17.34 -23.96
N ASN A 198 -9.55 17.10 -25.28
CA ASN A 198 -8.93 17.97 -26.28
C ASN A 198 -9.56 19.38 -26.36
N LYS A 199 -10.87 19.51 -26.09
CA LYS A 199 -11.57 20.82 -26.04
C LYS A 199 -11.02 21.67 -24.89
N TYR A 200 -11.02 21.13 -23.67
CA TYR A 200 -10.55 21.83 -22.48
C TYR A 200 -9.05 22.09 -22.50
N ARG A 201 -8.26 21.22 -23.15
CA ARG A 201 -6.85 21.48 -23.42
C ARG A 201 -6.62 22.71 -24.29
N LYS A 202 -7.38 22.87 -25.38
CA LYS A 202 -7.23 24.05 -26.26
C LYS A 202 -7.52 25.33 -25.48
N LEU A 203 -8.56 25.33 -24.66
CA LEU A 203 -8.90 26.46 -23.78
C LEU A 203 -7.76 26.75 -22.78
N PHE A 204 -7.27 25.70 -22.12
CA PHE A 204 -6.16 25.79 -21.16
C PHE A 204 -4.84 26.31 -21.77
N LEU A 205 -4.49 25.88 -22.99
CA LEU A 205 -3.30 26.36 -23.71
C LEU A 205 -3.46 27.83 -24.17
N ILE A 206 -4.66 28.24 -24.55
CA ILE A 206 -4.96 29.62 -24.92
C ILE A 206 -4.80 30.54 -23.71
N ASP A 207 -5.29 30.15 -22.53
CA ASP A 207 -5.17 30.96 -21.32
C ASP A 207 -3.72 31.07 -20.82
N LYS A 208 -2.92 29.98 -20.89
CA LYS A 208 -1.47 30.05 -20.64
C LYS A 208 -0.74 31.00 -21.59
N SER A 209 -1.10 31.01 -22.88
CA SER A 209 -0.47 31.89 -23.87
C SER A 209 -0.78 33.38 -23.64
N LYS A 210 -1.99 33.69 -23.16
CA LYS A 210 -2.37 35.06 -22.77
C LYS A 210 -1.67 35.51 -21.49
N ALA A 211 -1.50 34.62 -20.51
CA ALA A 211 -0.81 34.91 -19.26
C ALA A 211 0.71 35.14 -19.40
N SER A 212 1.36 34.54 -20.41
CA SER A 212 2.79 34.77 -20.72
C SER A 212 3.07 35.98 -21.64
N SER A 213 2.04 36.65 -22.16
CA SER A 213 2.16 37.81 -23.06
C SER A 213 1.97 39.17 -22.36
N LYS A 214 1.86 39.16 -21.04
CA LYS A 214 1.87 40.34 -20.14
C LYS A 214 3.08 40.26 -19.23
#